data_AF-G5QXZ2-F1
#
_entry.id   AF-G5QXZ2-F1
#
_cell.length_a   1.000
_cell.length_b   1.000
_cell.length_c   1.000
_cell.angle_alpha   90.00
_cell.angle_beta   90.00
_cell.angle_gamma   90.00
#
_symmetry.space_group_name_H-M   'P 1'
#
loop_
_entity.id
_entity.type
_entity.pdbx_description
1 polymer ?
#
loop_
_entity_poly.entity_id
_entity_poly.type
_entity_poly.pdbx_seq_one_letter_code
_entity_poly.pdbx_strand_id
1 'polypeptide(L)'
;MTVKAKRFRIGVEGATTDGREIQREWLVQMAASYNPTVYTALINLEHIKSYLPESTFNRYGRVTGLVAEEIQDGPLAGKMALYADIEPT
;
A
#
# COMPACT_ATOMS: atom_id res chain seq x y z
N MET A 1 11.36 -21.16 -0.84
CA MET A 1 10.93 -20.58 -2.13
C MET A 1 11.11 -19.08 -2.04
N THR A 2 11.84 -18.44 -2.95
CA THR A 2 11.97 -16.98 -2.95
C THR A 2 10.67 -16.40 -3.47
N VAL A 3 9.84 -15.85 -2.58
CA VAL A 3 8.58 -15.21 -2.97
C VAL A 3 8.93 -13.94 -3.72
N LYS A 4 8.59 -13.87 -5.01
CA LYS A 4 8.79 -12.67 -5.81
C LYS A 4 7.87 -11.57 -5.26
N ALA A 5 8.44 -10.40 -4.97
CA ALA A 5 7.66 -9.24 -4.56
C ALA A 5 6.55 -8.98 -5.59
N LYS A 6 5.31 -8.87 -5.10
CA LYS A 6 4.13 -8.63 -5.94
C LYS A 6 3.68 -7.20 -5.72
N ARG A 7 3.37 -6.52 -6.83
CA ARG A 7 2.81 -5.18 -6.82
C ARG A 7 1.30 -5.22 -6.65
N PHE A 8 0.78 -4.39 -5.76
CA PHE A 8 -0.66 -4.28 -5.48
C PHE A 8 -1.09 -2.83 -5.53
N ARG A 9 -2.28 -2.56 -6.10
CA ARG A 9 -2.93 -1.25 -5.99
C ARG A 9 -3.52 -1.11 -4.59
N ILE A 10 -3.07 -0.12 -3.84
CA ILE A 10 -3.45 0.08 -2.43
C ILE A 10 -4.26 1.37 -2.21
N GLY A 11 -4.35 2.24 -3.21
CA GLY A 11 -5.17 3.45 -3.15
C GLY A 11 -5.39 4.05 -4.53
N VAL A 12 -6.48 4.81 -4.69
CA VAL A 12 -6.83 5.55 -5.91
C VAL A 12 -7.38 6.92 -5.49
N GLU A 13 -7.06 7.95 -6.26
CA GLU A 13 -7.55 9.31 -6.02
C GLU A 13 -9.09 9.43 -6.13
N GLY A 14 -9.63 10.43 -5.44
CA GLY A 14 -11.05 10.78 -5.44
C GLY A 14 -11.78 10.42 -4.14
N ALA A 15 -13.11 10.33 -4.24
CA ALA A 15 -14.00 10.22 -3.08
C ALA A 15 -13.81 8.92 -2.28
N THR A 16 -13.84 9.05 -0.96
CA THR A 16 -13.85 7.95 0.02
C THR A 16 -15.22 7.81 0.68
N THR A 17 -15.47 6.64 1.27
CA THR A 17 -16.77 6.29 1.90
C THR A 17 -17.16 7.23 3.04
N ASP A 18 -16.19 7.88 3.68
CA ASP A 18 -16.39 8.82 4.78
C ASP A 18 -16.47 10.29 4.32
N GLY A 19 -16.63 10.54 3.02
CA GLY A 19 -16.86 11.87 2.45
C GLY A 19 -15.61 12.72 2.27
N ARG A 20 -14.42 12.17 2.51
CA ARG A 20 -13.14 12.82 2.18
C ARG A 20 -12.79 12.56 0.72
N GLU A 21 -11.77 13.28 0.24
CA GLU A 21 -11.22 13.09 -1.09
C GLU A 21 -9.71 12.84 -0.99
N ILE A 22 -9.25 11.75 -1.60
CA ILE A 22 -7.82 11.46 -1.77
C ILE A 22 -7.32 12.31 -2.94
N GLN A 23 -6.49 13.30 -2.65
CA GLN A 23 -5.89 14.15 -3.69
C GLN A 23 -4.82 13.41 -4.48
N ARG A 24 -4.71 13.72 -5.77
CA ARG A 24 -3.68 13.19 -6.67
C ARG A 24 -2.28 13.36 -6.09
N GLU A 25 -2.04 14.57 -5.61
CA GLU A 25 -0.75 15.03 -5.11
C GLU A 25 -0.32 14.20 -3.90
N TRP A 26 -1.27 13.77 -3.05
CA TRP A 26 -0.96 12.95 -1.90
C TRP A 26 -0.37 11.60 -2.32
N LEU A 27 -0.93 10.95 -3.34
CA LEU A 27 -0.41 9.65 -3.82
C LEU A 27 0.97 9.80 -4.45
N VAL A 28 1.17 10.85 -5.24
CA VAL A 28 2.47 11.17 -5.86
C VAL A 28 3.52 11.45 -4.78
N GLN A 29 3.17 12.27 -3.77
CA GLN A 29 4.06 12.59 -2.65
C GLN A 29 4.38 11.35 -1.81
N MET A 30 3.39 10.50 -1.50
CA MET A 30 3.60 9.25 -0.78
C MET A 30 4.61 8.36 -1.48
N ALA A 31 4.50 8.19 -2.80
CA ALA A 31 5.45 7.40 -3.58
C ALA A 31 6.86 8.03 -3.56
N ALA A 32 6.96 9.35 -3.73
CA ALA A 32 8.23 10.07 -3.76
C ALA A 32 8.96 10.10 -2.40
N SER A 33 8.22 10.14 -1.29
CA SER A 33 8.79 10.29 0.05
C SER A 33 9.00 8.98 0.80
N TYR A 34 8.54 7.84 0.27
CA TYR A 34 8.60 6.57 0.98
C TYR A 34 10.05 6.08 1.13
N ASN A 35 10.48 5.89 2.38
CA ASN A 35 11.81 5.41 2.71
C ASN A 35 11.70 4.30 3.77
N PRO A 36 11.87 3.02 3.40
CA PRO A 36 11.81 1.89 4.33
C PRO A 36 12.79 2.00 5.51
N THR A 37 13.95 2.67 5.32
CA THR A 37 14.94 2.89 6.37
C THR A 37 14.42 3.82 7.47
N VAL A 38 13.61 4.82 7.12
CA VAL A 38 12.98 5.75 8.08
C VAL A 38 11.72 5.13 8.66
N TYR A 39 10.89 4.53 7.79
CA TYR A 39 9.63 3.93 8.18
C TYR A 39 9.28 2.76 7.24
N THR A 40 9.24 1.54 7.78
CA THR A 40 8.78 0.35 7.06
C THR A 40 7.32 0.06 7.41
N ALA A 41 6.44 0.09 6.41
CA ALA A 41 5.05 -0.34 6.56
C ALA A 41 4.97 -1.88 6.57
N LEU A 42 4.21 -2.42 7.53
CA LEU A 42 4.07 -3.86 7.77
C LEU A 42 2.62 -4.28 7.58
N ILE A 43 2.42 -5.46 6.99
CA ILE A 43 1.10 -5.96 6.61
C ILE A 43 0.49 -6.69 7.80
N ASN A 44 -0.64 -6.17 8.30
CA ASN A 44 -1.41 -6.78 9.38
C ASN A 44 -2.74 -7.29 8.82
N LEU A 45 -3.28 -8.34 9.45
CA LEU A 45 -4.66 -8.75 9.22
C LEU A 45 -5.59 -7.81 10.01
N GLU A 46 -6.49 -7.10 9.31
CA GLU A 46 -7.52 -6.23 9.92
C GLU A 46 -7.00 -5.17 10.90
N HIS A 47 -5.76 -4.71 10.72
CA HIS A 47 -5.07 -3.79 11.63
C HIS A 47 -4.90 -4.30 13.08
N ILE A 48 -5.11 -5.60 13.32
CA ILE A 48 -4.91 -6.22 14.63
C ILE A 48 -3.42 -6.50 14.82
N LYS A 49 -2.89 -6.12 15.99
CA LYS A 49 -1.52 -6.40 16.40
C LYS A 49 -1.55 -7.40 17.54
N SER A 50 -0.91 -8.56 17.36
CA SER A 50 -0.78 -9.53 18.44
C SER A 50 0.20 -9.07 19.51
N TYR A 51 -0.06 -9.48 20.75
CA TYR A 51 0.87 -9.38 21.87
C TYR A 51 1.79 -10.61 21.98
N LEU A 52 1.46 -11.70 21.28
CA LEU A 52 2.21 -12.96 21.31
C LEU A 52 3.02 -13.14 20.02
N PRO A 53 4.23 -13.71 20.09
CA PRO A 53 5.09 -13.92 18.91
C PRO A 53 4.56 -14.98 17.94
N GLU A 54 3.78 -15.96 18.43
CA GLU A 54 3.22 -17.04 17.61
C GLU A 54 1.70 -16.90 17.49
N SER A 55 1.25 -15.96 16.66
CA SER A 55 -0.16 -15.60 16.56
C SER A 55 -0.70 -15.60 15.14
N THR A 56 -1.98 -15.92 15.00
CA THR A 56 -2.76 -15.71 13.76
C THR A 56 -2.91 -14.22 13.38
N PHE A 57 -2.44 -13.29 14.21
CA PHE A 57 -2.40 -11.85 13.90
C PHE A 57 -0.95 -11.34 13.80
N ASN A 58 -0.07 -12.16 13.22
CA ASN A 58 1.31 -11.78 12.91
C ASN A 58 1.40 -10.75 11.77
N ARG A 59 2.59 -10.21 11.56
CA ARG A 59 2.90 -9.35 10.42
C ARG A 59 3.24 -10.23 9.21
N TYR A 60 2.34 -10.24 8.23
CA TYR A 60 2.39 -11.15 7.08
C TYR A 60 3.26 -10.67 5.92
N GLY A 61 3.91 -9.52 6.08
CA GLY A 61 4.83 -8.99 5.09
C GLY A 61 5.22 -7.54 5.37
N ARG A 62 5.96 -6.97 4.44
CA ARG A 62 6.36 -5.56 4.46
C ARG A 62 6.30 -4.93 3.08
N VAL A 63 6.08 -3.61 3.05
CA VAL A 63 6.14 -2.82 1.83
C VAL A 63 7.58 -2.42 1.57
N THR A 64 8.11 -2.79 0.41
CA THR A 64 9.50 -2.51 0.00
C THR A 64 9.63 -1.29 -0.91
N GLY A 65 8.53 -0.86 -1.54
CA GLY A 65 8.50 0.31 -2.39
C GLY A 65 7.08 0.79 -2.69
N LEU A 66 6.95 2.07 -3.03
CA LEU A 66 5.71 2.68 -3.48
C LEU A 66 5.89 3.30 -4.87
N VAL A 67 4.87 3.19 -5.70
CA VAL A 67 4.82 3.80 -7.03
C VAL A 67 3.45 4.45 -7.24
N ALA A 68 3.43 5.67 -7.75
CA ALA A 68 2.21 6.33 -8.18
C ALA A 68 2.17 6.34 -9.71
N GLU A 69 1.08 5.83 -10.29
CA GLU A 69 0.88 5.77 -11.75
C GLU A 69 -0.59 5.96 -12.11
N GLU A 70 -0.86 6.54 -13.29
CA GLU A 70 -2.22 6.68 -13.80
C GLU A 70 -2.75 5.32 -14.31
N ILE A 71 -3.98 4.99 -13.91
CA ILE A 71 -4.68 3.81 -14.38
C ILE A 71 -5.01 4.00 -15.87
N GLN A 72 -4.60 3.03 -16.69
CA GLN A 72 -4.79 3.12 -18.15
C GLN A 72 -6.19 2.65 -18.59
N ASP A 73 -6.76 1.64 -17.91
CA ASP A 73 -7.96 0.95 -18.39
C ASP A 73 -9.06 0.83 -17.31
N GLY A 74 -10.30 0.67 -17.78
CA GLY A 74 -11.48 0.37 -16.96
C GLY A 74 -12.16 1.60 -16.35
N PRO A 75 -13.09 1.41 -15.39
CA PRO A 75 -13.91 2.50 -14.84
C PRO A 75 -13.14 3.59 -14.09
N LEU A 76 -11.88 3.33 -13.77
CA LEU A 76 -10.99 4.25 -13.06
C LEU A 76 -9.87 4.80 -13.96
N ALA A 77 -9.97 4.62 -15.29
CA ALA A 77 -8.99 5.14 -16.23
C ALA A 77 -8.80 6.66 -16.07
N GLY A 78 -7.54 7.11 -16.17
CA GLY A 78 -7.13 8.51 -15.95
C GLY A 78 -6.96 8.92 -14.49
N LYS A 79 -7.35 8.07 -13.52
CA LYS A 79 -7.11 8.33 -12.10
C LYS A 79 -5.70 7.94 -11.68
N MET A 80 -5.10 8.75 -10.81
CA MET A 80 -3.86 8.39 -10.11
C MET A 80 -4.11 7.27 -9.10
N ALA A 81 -3.25 6.25 -9.12
CA ALA A 81 -3.28 5.15 -8.18
C ALA A 81 -1.93 4.95 -7.51
N LEU A 82 -1.97 4.56 -6.24
CA LEU A 82 -0.79 4.18 -5.47
C LEU A 82 -0.66 2.67 -5.45
N TYR A 83 0.52 2.20 -5.79
CA TYR A 83 0.91 0.80 -5.79
C TYR A 83 2.01 0.55 -4.76
N ALA A 84 1.95 -0.60 -4.12
CA ALA A 84 2.96 -1.06 -3.18
C ALA A 84 3.57 -2.38 -3.66
N ASP A 85 4.90 -2.46 -3.60
CA ASP A 85 5.63 -3.71 -3.74
C ASP A 85 5.69 -4.38 -2.37
N ILE A 86 5.12 -5.59 -2.26
CA ILE A 86 4.98 -6.31 -0.99
C ILE A 86 5.89 -7.54 -1.00
N GLU A 87 6.72 -7.65 0.03
CA GLU A 87 7.50 -8.85 0.39
C GLU A 87 6.76 -9.61 1.51
N PRO A 88 6.22 -10.80 1.25
CA PRO A 88 5.58 -11.64 2.27
C PRO A 88 6.60 -12.27 3.23
N THR A 89 6.17 -12.54 4.47
CA THR A 89 6.95 -13.25 5.50
C THR A 89 6.57 -14.73 5.59
#